data_AF-A0A535WUG7-F1
#
_entry.id   AF-A0A535WUG7-F1
#
_cell.length_a   1.000
_cell.length_b   1.000
_cell.length_c   1.000
_cell.angle_alpha   90.00
_cell.angle_beta   90.00
_cell.angle_gamma   90.00
#
_symmetry.space_group_name_H-M   'P 1'
#
loop_
_entity.id
_entity.type
_entity.pdbx_description
1 polymer ?
#
loop_
_entity_poly.entity_id
_entity_poly.type
_entity_poly.pdbx_seq_one_letter_code
_entity_poly.pdbx_strand_id
1 'polypeptide(L)'
;MSAPAETTPGRRRPGVLLIGSLLYLTVIFGVMLWRGISIEPEWVVLALLVIAIALGRGKTFIADWAPFLLLFFAYEAMRGFAAKTGFAPHDLSGLERAVFGGTLPTLTLQHAFYRVETVSPQDVVAMFFYFMHFPMPILVGFVFWLRSRDHYHRFIAALLLMAFLSFVTYLFWPSAPPWY
;
A
#
# COMPACT_ATOMS: atom_id res chain seq x y z
N MET A 1 -29.94 34.58 -43.15
CA MET A 1 -29.83 34.17 -41.73
C MET A 1 -28.83 33.04 -41.65
N SER A 2 -27.60 33.34 -41.21
CA SER A 2 -26.50 32.38 -41.11
C SER A 2 -26.64 31.62 -39.80
N ALA A 3 -26.68 30.28 -39.85
CA ALA A 3 -26.73 29.45 -38.65
C ALA A 3 -25.44 29.65 -37.81
N PRO A 4 -25.54 29.73 -36.47
CA PRO A 4 -24.36 29.87 -35.63
C PRO A 4 -23.53 28.58 -35.66
N ALA A 5 -22.21 28.74 -35.79
CA ALA A 5 -21.26 27.65 -35.79
C ALA A 5 -21.34 26.86 -34.48
N GLU A 6 -21.70 25.58 -34.56
CA GLU A 6 -21.57 24.65 -33.45
C GLU A 6 -20.08 24.51 -33.08
N THR A 7 -19.68 25.11 -31.97
CA THR A 7 -18.38 24.84 -31.36
C THR A 7 -18.40 23.41 -30.83
N THR A 8 -17.85 22.48 -31.60
CA THR A 8 -17.65 21.10 -31.14
C THR A 8 -16.78 21.15 -29.88
N PRO A 9 -17.26 20.69 -28.70
CA PRO A 9 -16.43 20.69 -27.51
C PRO A 9 -15.22 19.81 -27.78
N GLY A 10 -14.02 20.37 -27.61
CA GLY A 10 -12.75 19.68 -27.83
C GLY A 10 -12.75 18.34 -27.11
N ARG A 11 -12.85 17.26 -27.87
CA ARG A 11 -12.80 15.88 -27.39
C ARG A 11 -11.42 15.69 -26.75
N ARG A 12 -11.33 15.91 -25.44
CA ARG A 12 -10.10 15.68 -24.65
C ARG A 12 -9.61 14.30 -25.02
N ARG A 13 -8.44 14.19 -25.65
CA ARG A 13 -7.89 12.90 -26.09
C ARG A 13 -7.42 12.16 -24.82
N PRO A 14 -8.17 11.16 -24.32
CA PRO A 14 -7.85 10.54 -23.04
C PRO A 14 -6.46 9.89 -23.05
N GLY A 15 -5.97 9.46 -24.22
CA GLY A 15 -4.63 8.91 -24.38
C GLY A 15 -3.50 9.91 -24.11
N VAL A 16 -3.64 11.17 -24.51
CA VAL A 16 -2.58 12.18 -24.26
C VAL A 16 -2.50 12.54 -22.78
N LEU A 17 -3.66 12.66 -22.13
CA LEU A 17 -3.72 12.90 -20.68
C LEU A 17 -3.17 11.72 -19.89
N LEU A 18 -3.48 10.49 -20.29
CA LEU A 18 -2.94 9.29 -19.65
C LEU A 18 -1.42 9.20 -19.81
N ILE A 19 -0.90 9.41 -21.03
CA ILE A 19 0.55 9.41 -21.29
C ILE A 19 1.22 10.51 -20.45
N GLY A 20 0.68 11.72 -20.45
CA GLY A 20 1.19 12.83 -19.64
C GLY A 20 1.20 12.51 -18.14
N SER A 21 0.12 11.93 -17.62
CA SER A 21 0.03 11.49 -16.22
C SER A 21 1.07 10.41 -15.89
N LEU A 22 1.24 9.40 -16.74
CA LEU A 22 2.23 8.35 -16.52
C LEU A 22 3.66 8.92 -16.49
N LEU A 23 3.98 9.79 -17.45
CA LEU A 23 5.29 10.43 -17.54
C LEU A 23 5.59 11.29 -16.31
N TYR A 24 4.62 12.10 -15.88
CA TYR A 24 4.71 12.91 -14.66
C TYR A 24 4.94 12.06 -13.40
N LEU A 25 4.19 10.98 -13.24
CA LEU A 25 4.30 10.09 -12.09
C LEU A 25 5.64 9.35 -12.06
N THR A 26 6.12 8.87 -13.22
CA THR A 26 7.45 8.25 -13.32
C THR A 26 8.56 9.24 -12.91
N VAL A 27 8.47 10.50 -13.34
CA VAL A 27 9.43 11.54 -12.97
C VAL A 27 9.39 11.82 -11.46
N ILE A 28 8.19 12.00 -10.87
CA ILE A 28 8.06 12.25 -9.43
C ILE A 28 8.59 11.10 -8.60
N PHE A 29 8.18 9.86 -8.88
CA PHE A 29 8.67 8.71 -8.12
C PHE A 29 10.17 8.52 -8.30
N GLY A 30 10.71 8.76 -9.50
CA GLY A 30 12.14 8.75 -9.74
C GLY A 30 12.90 9.80 -8.91
N VAL A 31 12.37 11.02 -8.81
CA VAL A 31 12.95 12.09 -7.98
C VAL A 31 12.84 11.77 -6.49
N MET A 32 11.72 11.23 -6.03
CA MET A 32 11.54 10.82 -4.64
C MET A 32 12.57 9.76 -4.25
N LEU A 33 12.74 8.73 -5.07
CA LEU A 33 13.75 7.68 -4.84
C LEU A 33 15.18 8.24 -4.84
N TRP A 34 15.52 9.13 -5.78
CA TRP A 34 16.84 9.78 -5.79
C TRP A 34 17.05 10.60 -4.52
N ARG A 35 16.06 11.39 -4.10
CA ARG A 35 16.15 12.23 -2.90
C ARG A 35 16.06 11.44 -1.59
N GLY A 36 15.87 10.12 -1.64
CA GLY A 36 15.66 9.29 -0.45
C GLY A 36 14.34 9.57 0.26
N ILE A 37 13.35 10.11 -0.44
CA ILE A 37 12.01 10.36 0.08
C ILE A 37 11.24 9.04 0.04
N SER A 38 10.78 8.58 1.20
CA SER A 38 9.95 7.38 1.32
C SER A 38 8.67 7.52 0.50
N ILE A 39 8.39 6.53 -0.33
CA ILE A 39 7.12 6.45 -1.06
C ILE A 39 6.09 5.82 -0.12
N GLU A 40 5.35 6.69 0.56
CA GLU A 40 4.24 6.28 1.42
C GLU A 40 2.99 5.89 0.61
N PRO A 41 2.08 5.06 1.17
CA PRO A 41 0.90 4.57 0.47
C PRO A 41 0.01 5.68 -0.11
N GLU A 42 -0.06 6.82 0.57
CA GLU A 42 -0.79 8.03 0.13
C GLU A 42 -0.32 8.55 -1.23
N TRP A 43 0.98 8.55 -1.51
CA TRP A 43 1.52 8.97 -2.81
C TRP A 43 1.10 8.03 -3.92
N VAL A 44 1.00 6.73 -3.64
CA VAL A 44 0.52 5.72 -4.59
C VAL A 44 -0.97 5.92 -4.88
N VAL A 45 -1.79 6.16 -3.86
CA VAL A 45 -3.23 6.44 -4.03
C VAL A 45 -3.45 7.73 -4.82
N LEU A 46 -2.69 8.79 -4.54
CA LEU A 46 -2.73 10.05 -5.30
C LEU A 46 -2.33 9.84 -6.77
N ALA A 47 -1.30 9.04 -7.03
CA ALA A 47 -0.90 8.68 -8.38
C ALA A 47 -2.03 7.97 -9.14
N LEU A 48 -2.69 7.00 -8.50
CA LEU A 48 -3.84 6.31 -9.09
C LEU A 48 -5.04 7.24 -9.30
N LEU A 49 -5.27 8.21 -8.41
CA LEU A 49 -6.30 9.22 -8.58
C LEU A 49 -6.03 10.09 -9.82
N VAL A 50 -4.78 10.52 -10.04
CA VAL A 50 -4.39 11.28 -11.24
C VAL A 50 -4.66 10.47 -12.51
N ILE A 51 -4.35 9.17 -12.50
CA ILE A 51 -4.68 8.26 -13.61
C ILE A 51 -6.20 8.14 -13.78
N ALA A 52 -6.96 7.96 -12.70
CA ALA A 52 -8.41 7.86 -12.76
C ALA A 52 -9.08 9.15 -13.27
N ILE A 53 -8.55 10.32 -12.93
CA ILE A 53 -9.00 11.62 -13.48
C ILE A 53 -8.70 11.69 -14.97
N ALA A 54 -7.50 11.29 -15.41
CA ALA A 54 -7.15 11.25 -16.84
C ALA A 54 -8.07 10.30 -17.63
N LEU A 55 -8.55 9.22 -17.00
CA LEU A 55 -9.56 8.29 -17.54
C LEU A 55 -11.01 8.82 -17.44
N GLY A 56 -11.24 10.00 -16.87
CA GLY A 56 -12.58 10.58 -16.69
C GLY A 56 -13.41 9.96 -15.57
N ARG A 57 -12.81 9.16 -14.68
CA ARG A 57 -13.48 8.38 -13.63
C ARG A 57 -13.12 8.83 -12.21
N GLY A 58 -12.59 10.05 -12.04
CA GLY A 58 -12.10 10.54 -10.74
C GLY A 58 -13.13 10.49 -9.59
N LYS A 59 -14.39 10.91 -9.83
CA LYS A 59 -15.45 10.85 -8.81
C LYS A 59 -15.75 9.42 -8.36
N THR A 60 -15.84 8.51 -9.33
CA THR A 60 -16.08 7.09 -9.07
C THR A 60 -14.91 6.45 -8.34
N PHE A 61 -13.68 6.83 -8.67
CA PHE A 61 -12.48 6.40 -7.94
C PHE A 61 -12.55 6.83 -6.47
N ILE A 62 -12.82 8.10 -6.19
CA ILE A 62 -12.91 8.59 -4.80
C ILE A 62 -13.97 7.82 -4.02
N ALA A 63 -15.17 7.62 -4.59
CA ALA A 63 -16.25 6.89 -3.93
C ALA A 63 -15.87 5.41 -3.67
N ASP A 64 -15.32 4.74 -4.67
CA ASP A 64 -14.99 3.32 -4.57
C ASP A 64 -13.79 3.06 -3.65
N TRP A 65 -12.84 4.00 -3.59
CA TRP A 65 -11.60 3.90 -2.81
C TRP A 65 -11.70 4.52 -1.42
N ALA A 66 -12.81 5.18 -1.10
CA ALA A 66 -13.09 5.67 0.25
C ALA A 66 -12.90 4.61 1.35
N PRO A 67 -13.27 3.31 1.17
CA PRO A 67 -13.02 2.29 2.18
C PRO A 67 -11.53 2.05 2.46
N PHE A 68 -10.65 2.21 1.46
CA PHE A 68 -9.20 2.14 1.66
C PHE A 68 -8.68 3.30 2.50
N LEU A 69 -9.17 4.52 2.23
CA LEU A 69 -8.84 5.70 3.05
C LEU A 69 -9.34 5.52 4.48
N LEU A 70 -10.56 5.00 4.65
CA LEU A 70 -11.12 4.68 5.96
C LEU A 70 -10.23 3.67 6.70
N LEU A 71 -9.73 2.63 6.02
CA LEU A 71 -8.82 1.66 6.60
C LEU A 71 -7.53 2.31 7.09
N PHE A 72 -6.95 3.21 6.30
CA PHE A 72 -5.75 3.94 6.68
C PHE A 72 -5.97 4.80 7.93
N PHE A 73 -7.07 5.56 7.99
CA PHE A 73 -7.42 6.34 9.18
C PHE A 73 -7.72 5.45 10.39
N ALA A 74 -8.36 4.30 10.19
CA ALA A 74 -8.62 3.34 11.25
C ALA A 74 -7.30 2.78 11.82
N TYR A 75 -6.33 2.48 10.95
CA TYR A 75 -4.99 2.06 11.37
C TYR A 75 -4.28 3.14 12.19
N GLU A 76 -4.25 4.37 11.71
CA GLU A 76 -3.59 5.49 12.42
C GLU A 76 -4.23 5.75 13.79
N ALA A 77 -5.56 5.76 13.85
CA ALA A 77 -6.29 5.91 15.10
C ALA A 77 -6.01 4.75 16.07
N MET A 78 -6.03 3.50 15.56
CA MET A 78 -5.75 2.31 16.36
C MET A 78 -4.32 2.32 16.89
N ARG A 79 -3.32 2.65 16.06
CA ARG A 79 -1.91 2.69 16.46
C ARG A 79 -1.70 3.64 17.65
N GLY A 80 -2.34 4.81 17.61
CA GLY A 80 -2.32 5.76 18.74
C GLY A 80 -3.06 5.29 19.99
N PHE A 81 -4.07 4.42 19.83
CA PHE A 81 -4.84 3.86 20.94
C PHE A 81 -4.21 2.61 21.55
N ALA A 82 -3.57 1.76 20.74
CA ALA A 82 -2.98 0.49 21.16
C ALA A 82 -1.92 0.68 22.26
N ALA A 83 -1.18 1.78 22.23
CA ALA A 83 -0.22 2.12 23.28
C ALA A 83 -0.87 2.44 24.66
N LYS A 84 -2.19 2.64 24.72
CA LYS A 84 -2.94 3.07 25.91
C LYS A 84 -3.84 1.98 26.48
N THR A 85 -3.86 0.79 25.90
CA THR A 85 -4.78 -0.29 26.28
C THR A 85 -4.37 -0.99 27.56
N GLY A 86 -3.10 -0.90 27.95
CA GLY A 86 -2.57 -1.56 29.14
C GLY A 86 -2.41 -3.08 29.01
N PHE A 87 -2.62 -3.65 27.81
CA PHE A 87 -2.34 -5.06 27.56
C PHE A 87 -0.84 -5.32 27.58
N ALA A 88 -0.41 -6.33 28.34
CA ALA A 88 0.98 -6.74 28.38
C ALA A 88 1.39 -7.33 27.02
N PRO A 89 2.57 -6.97 26.48
CA PRO A 89 3.12 -7.61 25.30
C PRO A 89 3.35 -9.11 25.53
N HIS A 90 3.02 -9.92 24.53
CA HIS A 90 3.22 -11.37 24.55
C HIS A 90 4.48 -11.72 23.76
N ASP A 91 5.43 -12.39 24.42
CA ASP A 91 6.59 -12.95 23.73
C ASP A 91 6.22 -14.27 23.04
N LEU A 92 6.37 -14.29 21.71
CA LEU A 92 6.11 -15.47 20.87
C LEU A 92 7.38 -16.29 20.61
N SER A 93 8.55 -15.82 21.06
CA SER A 93 9.85 -16.41 20.76
C SER A 93 10.00 -17.85 21.24
N GLY A 94 9.35 -18.22 22.35
CA GLY A 94 9.33 -19.60 22.84
C GLY A 94 8.59 -20.54 21.89
N LEU A 95 7.44 -20.12 21.37
CA LEU A 95 6.65 -20.88 20.41
C LEU A 95 7.38 -20.97 19.07
N GLU A 96 7.96 -19.87 18.59
CA GLU A 96 8.78 -19.88 17.37
C GLU A 96 9.94 -20.85 17.49
N ARG A 97 10.71 -20.81 18.60
CA ARG A 97 11.79 -21.78 18.84
C ARG A 97 11.26 -23.20 18.86
N ALA A 98 10.12 -23.48 19.48
CA ALA A 98 9.54 -24.83 19.49
C ALA A 98 9.23 -25.34 18.07
N VAL A 99 8.68 -24.47 17.20
CA VAL A 99 8.36 -24.81 15.80
C VAL A 99 9.61 -24.97 14.94
N PHE A 100 10.63 -24.15 15.15
CA PHE A 100 11.85 -24.10 14.34
C PHE A 100 13.07 -24.78 15.00
N GLY A 101 12.83 -25.82 15.81
CA GLY A 101 13.89 -26.68 16.33
C GLY A 101 14.90 -25.98 17.26
N GLY A 102 14.42 -25.05 18.06
CA GLY A 102 15.21 -24.25 19.02
C GLY A 102 15.75 -22.93 18.47
N THR A 103 15.56 -22.66 17.18
CA THR A 103 16.09 -21.45 16.53
C THR A 103 15.03 -20.38 16.34
N LEU A 104 15.45 -19.13 16.24
CA LEU A 104 14.62 -18.02 15.75
C LEU A 104 15.02 -17.75 14.29
N PRO A 105 14.17 -18.08 13.30
CA PRO A 105 14.53 -17.96 11.88
C PRO A 105 14.93 -16.54 11.49
N THR A 106 14.23 -15.54 12.03
CA THR A 106 14.52 -14.11 11.81
C THR A 106 15.95 -13.75 12.20
N LEU A 107 16.38 -14.12 13.41
CA LEU A 107 17.76 -13.88 13.87
C LEU A 107 18.78 -14.72 13.09
N THR A 108 18.45 -15.97 12.77
CA THR A 108 19.33 -16.87 12.03
C THR A 108 19.63 -16.33 10.64
N LEU A 109 18.59 -15.89 9.92
CA LEU A 109 18.71 -15.27 8.60
C LEU A 109 19.46 -13.93 8.70
N GLN A 110 19.17 -13.12 9.71
CA GLN A 110 19.87 -11.84 9.90
C GLN A 110 21.37 -12.07 10.14
N HIS A 111 21.77 -13.01 11.00
CA HIS A 111 23.19 -13.32 11.23
C HIS A 111 23.89 -13.87 9.98
N ALA A 112 23.18 -14.65 9.16
CA ALA A 112 23.72 -15.25 7.95
C ALA A 112 23.90 -14.24 6.81
N PHE A 113 22.93 -13.34 6.61
CA PHE A 113 22.85 -12.53 5.40
C PHE A 113 23.09 -11.04 5.61
N TYR A 114 22.81 -10.48 6.79
CA TYR A 114 22.91 -9.05 7.03
C TYR A 114 24.36 -8.64 7.35
N ARG A 115 24.87 -7.65 6.60
CA ARG A 115 26.19 -7.04 6.80
C ARG A 115 26.02 -5.53 6.91
N VAL A 116 26.33 -4.95 8.07
CA VAL A 116 26.07 -3.54 8.38
C VAL A 116 26.78 -2.57 7.43
N GLU A 117 28.00 -2.91 7.01
CA GLU A 117 28.85 -2.00 6.21
C GLU A 117 28.60 -2.09 4.70
N THR A 118 27.84 -3.07 4.22
CA THR A 118 27.72 -3.35 2.79
C THR A 118 26.30 -3.65 2.39
N VAL A 119 25.76 -2.88 1.44
CA VAL A 119 24.50 -3.20 0.77
C VAL A 119 24.77 -4.20 -0.34
N SER A 120 24.32 -5.43 -0.15
CA SER A 120 24.43 -6.51 -1.12
C SER A 120 23.19 -6.58 -2.03
N PRO A 121 23.29 -7.21 -3.23
CA PRO A 121 22.14 -7.33 -4.13
C PRO A 121 20.92 -8.02 -3.49
N GLN A 122 21.15 -8.99 -2.61
CA GLN A 122 20.06 -9.65 -1.86
C GLN A 122 19.32 -8.67 -0.93
N ASP A 123 20.01 -7.68 -0.34
CA ASP A 123 19.38 -6.68 0.53
C ASP A 123 18.44 -5.79 -0.30
N VAL A 124 18.85 -5.42 -1.51
CA VAL A 124 18.03 -4.66 -2.45
C VAL A 124 16.78 -5.45 -2.86
N VAL A 125 16.94 -6.75 -3.17
CA VAL A 125 15.81 -7.61 -3.52
C VAL A 125 14.87 -7.81 -2.33
N ALA A 126 15.40 -8.08 -1.14
CA ALA A 126 14.61 -8.23 0.08
C ALA A 126 13.85 -6.94 0.42
N MET A 127 14.52 -5.79 0.31
CA MET A 127 13.91 -4.46 0.46
C MET A 127 12.79 -4.25 -0.57
N PHE A 128 13.00 -4.63 -1.83
CA PHE A 128 11.98 -4.49 -2.86
C PHE A 128 10.71 -5.30 -2.51
N PHE A 129 10.86 -6.57 -2.11
CA PHE A 129 9.71 -7.40 -1.73
C PHE A 129 9.04 -6.92 -0.44
N TYR A 130 9.82 -6.48 0.55
CA TYR A 130 9.30 -5.84 1.74
C TYR A 130 8.47 -4.60 1.38
N PHE A 131 9.01 -3.75 0.49
CA PHE A 131 8.34 -2.56 0.02
C PHE A 131 7.06 -2.88 -0.75
N MET A 132 7.02 -3.96 -1.54
CA MET A 132 5.84 -4.42 -2.28
C MET A 132 4.61 -4.70 -1.41
N HIS A 133 4.78 -4.92 -0.10
CA HIS A 133 3.66 -5.05 0.83
C HIS A 133 2.69 -3.85 0.77
N PHE A 134 3.19 -2.65 0.46
CA PHE A 134 2.37 -1.43 0.36
C PHE A 134 1.72 -1.20 -1.02
N PRO A 135 2.47 -1.10 -2.14
CA PRO A 135 1.89 -0.80 -3.44
C PRO A 135 1.15 -2.00 -4.05
N MET A 136 1.54 -3.25 -3.74
CA MET A 136 0.97 -4.42 -4.43
C MET A 136 -0.55 -4.56 -4.19
N PRO A 137 -1.09 -4.50 -2.95
CA PRO A 137 -2.54 -4.57 -2.73
C PRO A 137 -3.30 -3.44 -3.42
N ILE A 138 -2.72 -2.23 -3.45
CA ILE A 138 -3.29 -1.06 -4.10
C ILE A 138 -3.32 -1.26 -5.63
N LEU A 139 -2.21 -1.72 -6.23
CA LEU A 139 -2.15 -1.99 -7.67
C LEU A 139 -3.11 -3.11 -8.08
N VAL A 140 -3.19 -4.20 -7.32
CA VAL A 140 -4.14 -5.30 -7.57
C VAL A 140 -5.58 -4.80 -7.47
N GLY A 141 -5.91 -4.03 -6.42
CA GLY A 141 -7.21 -3.40 -6.28
C GLY A 141 -7.56 -2.51 -7.47
N PHE A 142 -6.59 -1.73 -7.97
CA PHE A 142 -6.78 -0.87 -9.14
C PHE A 142 -7.01 -1.66 -10.44
N VAL A 143 -6.25 -2.73 -10.66
CA VAL A 143 -6.44 -3.62 -11.81
C VAL A 143 -7.83 -4.25 -11.78
N PHE A 144 -8.29 -4.73 -10.63
CA PHE A 144 -9.64 -5.26 -10.49
C PHE A 144 -10.69 -4.16 -10.69
N TRP A 145 -10.49 -2.97 -10.14
CA TRP A 145 -11.39 -1.83 -10.33
C TRP A 145 -11.57 -1.43 -11.81
N LEU A 146 -10.49 -1.52 -12.60
CA LEU A 146 -10.51 -1.29 -14.03
C LEU A 146 -11.21 -2.41 -14.81
N ARG A 147 -10.99 -3.67 -14.45
CA ARG A 147 -11.47 -4.84 -15.21
C ARG A 147 -12.85 -5.36 -14.80
N SER A 148 -13.12 -5.49 -13.51
CA SER A 148 -14.35 -6.09 -12.98
C SER A 148 -14.68 -5.56 -11.60
N ARG A 149 -15.84 -4.89 -11.49
CA ARG A 149 -16.33 -4.35 -10.22
C ARG A 149 -16.63 -5.44 -9.19
N ASP A 150 -17.09 -6.60 -9.62
CA ASP A 150 -17.32 -7.74 -8.71
C ASP A 150 -16.00 -8.22 -8.07
N HIS A 151 -14.93 -8.41 -8.86
CA HIS A 151 -13.62 -8.77 -8.31
C HIS A 151 -13.08 -7.68 -7.38
N TYR A 152 -13.27 -6.40 -7.74
CA TYR A 152 -12.87 -5.28 -6.89
C TYR A 152 -13.57 -5.33 -5.52
N HIS A 153 -14.90 -5.46 -5.49
CA HIS A 153 -15.65 -5.47 -4.23
C HIS A 153 -15.29 -6.67 -3.36
N ARG A 154 -15.11 -7.86 -3.94
CA ARG A 154 -14.66 -9.05 -3.20
C ARG A 154 -13.27 -8.86 -2.62
N PHE A 155 -12.34 -8.31 -3.41
CA PHE A 155 -10.99 -8.03 -2.96
C PHE A 155 -10.96 -7.00 -1.82
N ILE A 156 -11.67 -5.87 -1.97
CA ILE A 156 -11.76 -4.85 -0.93
C ILE A 156 -12.40 -5.40 0.34
N ALA A 157 -13.50 -6.16 0.23
CA ALA A 157 -14.15 -6.76 1.39
C ALA A 157 -13.22 -7.72 2.13
N ALA A 158 -12.51 -8.58 1.40
CA ALA A 158 -11.53 -9.50 1.98
C ALA A 158 -10.36 -8.75 2.65
N LEU A 159 -9.86 -7.70 2.00
CA LEU A 159 -8.78 -6.87 2.54
C LEU A 159 -9.19 -6.15 3.82
N LEU A 160 -10.38 -5.53 3.82
CA LEU A 160 -10.94 -4.85 4.99
C LEU A 160 -11.18 -5.82 6.13
N LEU A 161 -11.73 -7.00 5.85
CA LEU A 161 -11.95 -8.04 6.85
C LEU A 161 -10.63 -8.53 7.44
N MET A 162 -9.64 -8.84 6.61
CA MET A 162 -8.32 -9.28 7.05
C MET A 162 -7.64 -8.21 7.91
N ALA A 163 -7.70 -6.95 7.51
CA ALA A 163 -7.11 -5.86 8.26
C ALA A 163 -7.84 -5.63 9.59
N PHE A 164 -9.17 -5.66 9.60
CA PHE A 164 -9.96 -5.59 10.83
C PHE A 164 -9.64 -6.74 11.79
N LEU A 165 -9.56 -7.98 11.30
CA LEU A 165 -9.17 -9.13 12.13
C LEU A 165 -7.76 -8.95 12.69
N SER A 166 -6.81 -8.50 11.86
CA SER A 166 -5.44 -8.21 12.28
C SER A 166 -5.39 -7.14 13.38
N PHE A 167 -6.23 -6.10 13.27
CA PHE A 167 -6.37 -5.05 14.27
C PHE A 167 -6.90 -5.57 15.59
N VAL A 168 -7.98 -6.36 15.55
CA VAL A 168 -8.55 -6.99 16.74
C VAL A 168 -7.51 -7.88 17.42
N THR A 169 -6.81 -8.73 16.66
CA THR A 169 -5.75 -9.59 17.20
C THR A 169 -4.64 -8.76 17.84
N TYR A 170 -4.11 -7.75 17.16
CA TYR A 170 -3.02 -6.93 17.68
C TYR A 170 -3.42 -6.11 18.92
N LEU A 171 -4.67 -5.67 18.98
CA LEU A 171 -5.19 -4.91 20.12
C LEU A 171 -5.23 -5.75 21.39
N PHE A 172 -5.70 -7.00 21.32
CA PHE A 172 -5.86 -7.88 22.48
C PHE A 172 -4.64 -8.75 22.76
N TRP A 173 -3.82 -9.01 21.75
CA TRP A 173 -2.62 -9.84 21.82
C TRP A 173 -1.44 -9.11 21.18
N PRO A 174 -0.98 -7.98 21.78
CA PRO A 174 0.17 -7.27 21.26
C PRO A 174 1.40 -8.17 21.38
N SER A 175 2.09 -8.44 20.28
CA SER A 175 3.30 -9.25 20.29
C SER A 175 4.54 -8.39 20.55
N ALA A 176 5.42 -8.88 21.42
CA ALA A 176 6.75 -8.30 21.60
C ALA A 176 7.71 -8.94 20.59
N PRO A 177 8.62 -8.16 19.98
CA PRO A 177 9.73 -8.75 19.27
C PRO A 177 10.67 -9.47 20.23
N PRO A 178 11.45 -10.47 19.77
CA PRO A 178 12.37 -11.24 20.62
C PRO A 178 13.58 -10.43 21.13
N TRP A 179 13.70 -9.15 20.76
CA TRP A 179 14.77 -8.22 21.14
C TRP A 179 14.27 -7.03 21.98
N TYR A 180 13.14 -7.21 22.68
CA TYR A 180 12.65 -6.24 23.68
C TYR A 180 13.63 -6.08 24.86
#